data_AF-A0A3B8VET7-F1
#
_entry.id   AF-A0A3B8VET7-F1
#
_cell.length_a   1.000
_cell.length_b   1.000
_cell.length_c   1.000
_cell.angle_alpha   90.00
_cell.angle_beta   90.00
_cell.angle_gamma   90.00
#
_symmetry.space_group_name_H-M   'P 1'
#
loop_
_entity.id
_entity.type
_entity.pdbx_description
1 polymer ?
#
loop_
_entity_poly.entity_id
_entity_poly.type
_entity_poly.pdbx_seq_one_letter_code
_entity_poly.pdbx_strand_id
1 'polypeptide(L)'
;MEQKQFLILDQPHERTTSFLIGDIVIPAPSFIPEVKGEEDLEVLLKYSSMVPIGNPFMVPAYRWTNLIDHPLFKTGDVFKGIGPIADFLRLHPVIFYDPPEFFRFTLTKNLVSYALKGNRTDARKFNNYLKKKEYQNAINMVDKFFQPFVERQISGILSDSDLVDEAYEGRTSHVEEAWLDPKIDEGYFPYIFGIASDAQKMPNSTIIPPVPPLLKSSNRTYLSTIKMVNRATSLACEMVSKSSENKPVFPYFHLYVDSNIFESGKGNDTTTALNLLKEGLSGGIFSGVAITMHGYDEMGKAERLSRLASFVNDVVNIAHTNHLPVIMPRSKWHGLFLTDYATQGFSSLLNGNPKYTRRGALKNPDDKYGKTPIIERCQEVKLEELKDIIKKHGECPSISGLPKKPTMEQLAKGKEKDFRINWSKLYRFIHFEEAKRMRETKIKGIWNPAKLYLNRSENSDFKSI
;
A
#
# COMPACT_ATOMS: atom_id res chain seq x y z
N MET A 1 27.44 5.13 -11.14
CA MET A 1 26.71 6.23 -10.49
C MET A 1 26.69 5.91 -9.01
N GLU A 2 27.06 6.86 -8.15
CA GLU A 2 27.08 6.65 -6.69
C GLU A 2 25.65 6.65 -6.15
N GLN A 3 25.33 5.69 -5.28
CA GLN A 3 24.00 5.61 -4.66
C GLN A 3 23.84 6.76 -3.67
N LYS A 4 22.73 7.50 -3.76
CA LYS A 4 22.42 8.54 -2.76
C LYS A 4 22.06 7.89 -1.42
N GLN A 5 22.46 8.55 -0.33
CA GLN A 5 22.10 8.15 1.02
C GLN A 5 20.68 8.64 1.36
N PHE A 6 19.76 7.70 1.57
CA PHE A 6 18.39 7.97 2.00
C PHE A 6 18.12 7.53 3.44
N LEU A 7 18.98 6.66 3.97
CA LEU A 7 18.95 6.21 5.35
C LEU A 7 19.85 7.10 6.22
N ILE A 8 19.31 7.61 7.32
CA ILE A 8 20.04 8.45 8.26
C ILE A 8 20.43 7.60 9.48
N LEU A 9 21.72 7.60 9.77
CA LEU A 9 22.33 6.87 10.88
C LEU A 9 22.72 7.85 11.98
N ASP A 10 22.33 7.53 13.21
CA ASP A 10 22.78 8.27 14.39
C ASP A 10 24.18 7.81 14.79
N GLN A 11 25.14 8.73 14.78
CA GLN A 11 26.53 8.48 15.16
C GLN A 11 26.70 8.74 16.66
N PRO A 12 27.43 7.89 17.42
CA PRO A 12 28.36 6.84 16.97
C PRO A 12 27.76 5.43 16.92
N HIS A 13 26.44 5.28 17.16
CA HIS A 13 25.83 3.97 17.38
C HIS A 13 25.31 3.28 16.11
N GLU A 14 25.50 3.90 14.94
CA GLU A 14 25.00 3.45 13.63
C GLU A 14 23.52 3.03 13.64
N ARG A 15 22.72 3.64 14.53
CA ARG A 15 21.30 3.29 14.65
C ARG A 15 20.52 4.00 13.55
N THR A 16 19.66 3.27 12.86
CA THR A 16 18.73 3.86 11.89
C THR A 16 17.61 4.58 12.62
N THR A 17 17.70 5.91 12.68
CA THR A 17 16.75 6.76 13.43
C THR A 17 15.77 7.47 12.52
N SER A 18 16.11 7.65 11.25
CA SER A 18 15.26 8.33 10.28
C SER A 18 15.63 7.98 8.84
N PHE A 19 14.77 8.39 7.90
CA PHE A 19 15.00 8.23 6.46
C PHE A 19 14.46 9.43 5.68
N LEU A 20 14.89 9.59 4.44
CA LEU A 20 14.53 10.72 3.58
C LEU A 20 13.50 10.33 2.53
N ILE A 21 12.48 11.18 2.35
CA ILE A 21 11.68 11.23 1.11
C ILE A 21 11.66 12.68 0.63
N GLY A 22 12.22 12.92 -0.56
CA GLY A 22 12.55 14.29 -0.97
C GLY A 22 13.53 14.90 0.02
N ASP A 23 13.19 16.07 0.56
CA ASP A 23 14.00 16.77 1.56
C ASP A 23 13.48 16.60 3.00
N ILE A 24 12.45 15.77 3.19
CA ILE A 24 11.84 15.58 4.51
C ILE A 24 12.52 14.39 5.19
N VAL A 25 13.04 14.65 6.38
CA VAL A 25 13.54 13.65 7.33
C VAL A 25 12.36 13.05 8.10
N ILE A 26 12.16 11.75 7.96
CA ILE A 26 11.06 11.01 8.56
C ILE A 26 11.61 10.16 9.71
N PRO A 27 11.12 10.35 10.96
CA PRO A 27 11.50 9.51 12.09
C PRO A 27 11.11 8.04 11.88
N ALA A 28 12.03 7.11 12.15
CA ALA A 28 11.84 5.67 11.96
C ALA A 28 11.70 4.92 13.32
N PRO A 29 10.77 3.94 13.44
CA PRO A 29 9.81 3.54 12.41
C PRO A 29 8.67 4.55 12.24
N SER A 30 8.09 4.64 11.05
CA SER A 30 6.90 5.44 10.76
C SER A 30 5.71 4.58 10.31
N PHE A 31 4.52 4.88 10.79
CA PHE A 31 3.29 4.37 10.16
C PHE A 31 2.94 5.22 8.94
N ILE A 32 2.68 4.59 7.80
CA ILE A 32 2.37 5.26 6.54
C ILE A 32 0.93 4.92 6.18
N PRO A 33 -0.07 5.80 6.33
CA PRO A 33 -1.44 5.48 5.95
C PRO A 33 -1.57 5.34 4.44
N GLU A 34 -2.35 4.36 3.97
CA GLU A 34 -2.65 4.18 2.55
C GLU A 34 -4.05 4.68 2.19
N VAL A 35 -4.10 5.66 1.28
CA VAL A 35 -5.31 6.22 0.67
C VAL A 35 -5.72 5.36 -0.51
N LYS A 36 -6.98 4.90 -0.53
CA LYS A 36 -7.57 4.19 -1.67
C LYS A 36 -8.48 5.08 -2.52
N GLY A 37 -9.04 6.15 -1.94
CA GLY A 37 -9.88 7.09 -2.67
C GLY A 37 -10.38 8.26 -1.82
N GLU A 38 -11.44 8.91 -2.28
CA GLU A 38 -11.96 10.17 -1.72
C GLU A 38 -12.23 10.08 -0.21
N GLU A 39 -12.91 9.03 0.24
CA GLU A 39 -13.26 8.87 1.66
C GLU A 39 -12.01 8.71 2.56
N ASP A 40 -10.91 8.16 2.05
CA ASP A 40 -9.66 8.03 2.83
C ASP A 40 -8.91 9.36 2.88
N LEU A 41 -8.89 10.09 1.76
CA LEU A 41 -8.27 11.42 1.68
C LEU A 41 -9.04 12.44 2.52
N GLU A 42 -10.38 12.34 2.56
CA GLU A 42 -11.25 13.11 3.43
C GLU A 42 -10.84 12.95 4.91
N VAL A 43 -10.57 11.71 5.35
CA VAL A 43 -10.10 11.44 6.72
C VAL A 43 -8.74 12.09 6.98
N LEU A 44 -7.76 11.92 6.08
CA LEU A 44 -6.43 12.49 6.26
C LEU A 44 -6.45 14.02 6.36
N LEU A 45 -7.22 14.69 5.50
CA LEU A 45 -7.26 16.15 5.48
C LEU A 45 -8.06 16.71 6.65
N LYS A 46 -9.21 16.10 6.97
CA LYS A 46 -10.07 16.50 8.09
C LYS A 46 -9.37 16.38 9.44
N TYR A 47 -8.54 15.34 9.59
CA TYR A 47 -7.80 15.05 10.83
C TYR A 47 -6.29 15.26 10.65
N SER A 48 -5.90 16.19 9.79
CA SER A 48 -4.50 16.46 9.44
C SER A 48 -3.65 16.84 10.65
N SER A 49 -4.22 17.50 11.66
CA SER A 49 -3.54 17.83 12.93
C SER A 49 -3.07 16.61 13.72
N MET A 50 -3.61 15.42 13.43
CA MET A 50 -3.22 14.17 14.07
C MET A 50 -2.13 13.42 13.30
N VAL A 51 -1.87 13.80 12.05
CA VAL A 51 -0.79 13.24 11.25
C VAL A 51 0.50 13.94 11.67
N PRO A 52 1.53 13.23 12.17
CA PRO A 52 2.78 13.87 12.55
C PRO A 52 3.39 14.62 11.36
N ILE A 53 3.80 15.87 11.55
CA ILE A 53 4.44 16.68 10.49
C ILE A 53 5.61 15.90 9.88
N GLY A 54 5.71 15.90 8.56
CA GLY A 54 6.71 15.13 7.82
C GLY A 54 6.37 13.66 7.61
N ASN A 55 5.35 13.12 8.27
CA ASN A 55 4.97 11.71 8.08
C ASN A 55 4.40 11.49 6.67
N PRO A 56 4.88 10.49 5.92
CA PRO A 56 4.42 10.24 4.57
C PRO A 56 3.06 9.56 4.55
N PHE A 57 2.43 9.52 3.38
CA PHE A 57 1.23 8.71 3.10
C PHE A 57 1.29 8.12 1.70
N MET A 58 0.66 6.97 1.50
CA MET A 58 0.60 6.27 0.22
C MET A 58 -0.69 6.62 -0.53
N VAL A 59 -0.60 6.79 -1.85
CA VAL A 59 -1.70 7.21 -2.71
C VAL A 59 -1.80 6.34 -3.96
N PRO A 60 -2.99 6.17 -4.55
CA PRO A 60 -3.16 5.35 -5.73
C PRO A 60 -2.54 6.06 -6.93
N ALA A 61 -1.35 5.61 -7.36
CA ALA A 61 -0.47 6.38 -8.23
C ALA A 61 -1.18 6.87 -9.50
N TYR A 62 -1.79 5.93 -10.24
CA TYR A 62 -2.45 6.24 -11.52
C TYR A 62 -3.74 7.06 -11.40
N ARG A 63 -4.32 7.18 -10.19
CA ARG A 63 -5.54 7.96 -9.93
C ARG A 63 -5.28 9.27 -9.20
N TRP A 64 -4.05 9.52 -8.78
CA TRP A 64 -3.72 10.60 -7.86
C TRP A 64 -4.21 11.96 -8.37
N THR A 65 -3.88 12.32 -9.60
CA THR A 65 -4.25 13.61 -10.21
C THR A 65 -5.76 13.82 -10.22
N ASN A 66 -6.54 12.82 -10.66
CA ASN A 66 -8.01 12.89 -10.62
C ASN A 66 -8.57 12.98 -9.20
N LEU A 67 -7.92 12.34 -8.22
CA LEU A 67 -8.34 12.38 -6.83
C LEU A 67 -8.16 13.78 -6.25
N ILE A 68 -7.00 14.40 -6.44
CA ILE A 68 -6.69 15.71 -5.86
C ILE A 68 -7.37 16.87 -6.58
N ASP A 69 -7.76 16.71 -7.84
CA ASP A 69 -8.52 17.70 -8.59
C ASP A 69 -10.01 17.77 -8.18
N HIS A 70 -10.49 16.81 -7.38
CA HIS A 70 -11.85 16.87 -6.85
C HIS A 70 -12.03 18.15 -6.00
N PRO A 71 -13.09 18.96 -6.22
CA PRO A 71 -13.26 20.27 -5.56
C PRO A 71 -13.11 20.22 -4.03
N LEU A 72 -13.68 19.19 -3.40
CA LEU A 72 -13.57 18.93 -1.95
C LEU A 72 -12.14 18.99 -1.41
N PHE A 73 -11.15 18.53 -2.18
CA PHE A 73 -9.75 18.47 -1.76
C PHE A 73 -8.91 19.58 -2.38
N LYS A 74 -9.21 19.98 -3.61
CA LYS A 74 -8.52 21.06 -4.31
C LYS A 74 -8.68 22.40 -3.59
N THR A 75 -9.92 22.75 -3.22
CA THR A 75 -10.23 24.01 -2.53
C THR A 75 -10.43 23.85 -1.03
N GLY A 76 -10.65 22.62 -0.55
CA GLY A 76 -11.07 22.35 0.82
C GLY A 76 -12.57 22.58 1.04
N ASP A 77 -13.01 22.30 2.27
CA ASP A 77 -14.38 22.50 2.78
C ASP A 77 -14.31 22.81 4.29
N VAL A 78 -14.39 24.10 4.62
CA VAL A 78 -14.27 24.61 6.00
C VAL A 78 -15.35 24.03 6.91
N PHE A 79 -16.58 23.82 6.40
CA PHE A 79 -17.68 23.26 7.20
C PHE A 79 -17.42 21.81 7.60
N LYS A 80 -16.60 21.09 6.83
CA LYS A 80 -16.15 19.73 7.16
C LYS A 80 -14.81 19.68 7.86
N GLY A 81 -14.15 20.83 8.08
CA GLY A 81 -12.80 20.92 8.62
C GLY A 81 -11.73 20.42 7.66
N ILE A 82 -11.98 20.46 6.34
CA ILE A 82 -11.05 19.96 5.31
C ILE A 82 -10.29 21.14 4.72
N GLY A 83 -8.98 21.19 4.92
CA GLY A 83 -8.12 22.16 4.26
C GLY A 83 -7.80 21.78 2.80
N PRO A 84 -7.30 22.74 1.99
CA PRO A 84 -6.77 22.45 0.66
C PRO A 84 -5.64 21.42 0.73
N ILE A 85 -5.65 20.45 -0.18
CA ILE A 85 -4.64 19.40 -0.21
C ILE A 85 -3.22 19.94 -0.43
N ALA A 86 -3.07 21.03 -1.17
CA ALA A 86 -1.78 21.67 -1.38
C ALA A 86 -1.07 22.05 -0.07
N ASP A 87 -1.83 22.42 0.97
CA ASP A 87 -1.27 22.77 2.28
C ASP A 87 -0.73 21.53 2.98
N PHE A 88 -1.48 20.42 2.92
CA PHE A 88 -1.06 19.13 3.46
C PHE A 88 0.20 18.61 2.75
N LEU A 89 0.27 18.74 1.43
CA LEU A 89 1.40 18.28 0.60
C LEU A 89 2.71 19.05 0.84
N ARG A 90 2.64 20.27 1.39
CA ARG A 90 3.85 21.02 1.79
C ARG A 90 4.52 20.41 3.03
N LEU A 91 3.73 19.74 3.88
CA LEU A 91 4.18 19.20 5.16
C LEU A 91 4.41 17.68 5.13
N HIS A 92 3.80 16.97 4.19
CA HIS A 92 3.78 15.50 4.17
C HIS A 92 4.22 14.95 2.81
N PRO A 93 5.25 14.07 2.76
CA PRO A 93 5.65 13.40 1.53
C PRO A 93 4.60 12.45 0.98
N VAL A 94 4.56 12.32 -0.35
CA VAL A 94 3.64 11.42 -1.06
C VAL A 94 4.37 10.21 -1.61
N ILE A 95 3.87 9.01 -1.31
CA ILE A 95 4.34 7.76 -1.90
C ILE A 95 3.31 7.29 -2.92
N PHE A 96 3.66 7.36 -4.20
CA PHE A 96 2.83 6.85 -5.28
C PHE A 96 2.91 5.32 -5.29
N TYR A 97 1.77 4.65 -5.05
CA TYR A 97 1.71 3.20 -4.90
C TYR A 97 0.43 2.65 -5.54
N ASP A 98 0.57 1.89 -6.62
CA ASP A 98 -0.56 1.17 -7.20
C ASP A 98 -0.91 -0.07 -6.39
N PRO A 99 -2.19 -0.42 -6.23
CA PRO A 99 -2.57 -1.65 -5.53
C PRO A 99 -2.07 -2.91 -6.25
N PRO A 100 -1.13 -3.69 -5.68
CA PRO A 100 -0.56 -4.86 -6.33
C PRO A 100 -1.59 -5.94 -6.66
N GLU A 101 -2.74 -5.99 -5.98
CA GLU A 101 -3.77 -6.99 -6.26
C GLU A 101 -4.40 -6.83 -7.64
N PHE A 102 -4.39 -5.62 -8.20
CA PHE A 102 -4.89 -5.41 -9.56
C PHE A 102 -4.13 -6.19 -10.62
N PHE A 103 -2.89 -6.57 -10.31
CA PHE A 103 -1.97 -7.24 -11.22
C PHE A 103 -1.68 -8.69 -10.81
N ARG A 104 -2.52 -9.24 -9.93
CA ARG A 104 -2.42 -10.61 -9.42
C ARG A 104 -3.76 -11.31 -9.27
N PHE A 105 -4.82 -10.61 -8.88
CA PHE A 105 -6.10 -11.22 -8.56
C PHE A 105 -7.22 -10.72 -9.46
N THR A 106 -8.26 -11.55 -9.57
CA THR A 106 -9.49 -11.19 -10.25
C THR A 106 -10.27 -10.15 -9.44
N LEU A 107 -10.13 -8.88 -9.82
CA LEU A 107 -10.78 -7.72 -9.20
C LEU A 107 -11.72 -6.96 -10.16
N THR A 108 -11.83 -7.40 -11.42
CA THR A 108 -12.90 -7.09 -12.38
C THR A 108 -13.24 -5.60 -12.45
N LYS A 109 -14.42 -5.18 -11.96
CA LYS A 109 -14.91 -3.80 -11.96
C LYS A 109 -13.98 -2.84 -11.24
N ASN A 110 -13.25 -3.29 -10.21
CA ASN A 110 -12.30 -2.43 -9.51
C ASN A 110 -11.07 -2.13 -10.37
N LEU A 111 -10.54 -3.13 -11.08
CA LEU A 111 -9.43 -2.92 -12.03
C LEU A 111 -9.86 -1.95 -13.14
N VAL A 112 -11.01 -2.19 -13.77
CA VAL A 112 -11.53 -1.31 -14.85
C VAL A 112 -11.74 0.11 -14.35
N SER A 113 -12.39 0.28 -13.19
CA SER A 113 -12.57 1.60 -12.56
C SER A 113 -11.22 2.28 -12.28
N TYR A 114 -10.20 1.51 -11.89
CA TYR A 114 -8.85 2.03 -11.66
C TYR A 114 -8.18 2.48 -12.95
N ALA A 115 -8.19 1.63 -13.98
CA ALA A 115 -7.59 1.87 -15.29
C ALA A 115 -8.27 3.00 -16.08
N LEU A 116 -9.55 3.27 -15.80
CA LEU A 116 -10.29 4.43 -16.33
C LEU A 116 -10.23 5.65 -15.39
N LYS A 117 -9.31 5.64 -14.43
CA LYS A 117 -9.07 6.72 -13.45
C LYS A 117 -10.32 7.18 -12.68
N GLY A 118 -11.29 6.29 -12.50
CA GLY A 118 -12.58 6.58 -11.85
C GLY A 118 -13.56 7.39 -12.70
N ASN A 119 -13.29 7.63 -13.99
CA ASN A 119 -14.17 8.39 -14.87
C ASN A 119 -15.47 7.63 -15.12
N ARG A 120 -16.59 8.18 -14.63
CA ARG A 120 -17.92 7.57 -14.76
C ARG A 120 -18.42 7.52 -16.20
N THR A 121 -18.06 8.50 -17.02
CA THR A 121 -18.46 8.56 -18.44
C THR A 121 -17.75 7.47 -19.23
N ASP A 122 -16.45 7.32 -19.02
CA ASP A 122 -15.68 6.29 -19.70
C ASP A 122 -16.07 4.90 -19.20
N ALA A 123 -16.35 4.73 -17.91
CA ALA A 123 -16.89 3.47 -17.39
C ALA A 123 -18.24 3.09 -18.02
N ARG A 124 -19.13 4.06 -18.28
CA ARG A 124 -20.39 3.81 -19.00
C ARG A 124 -20.13 3.40 -20.45
N LYS A 125 -19.23 4.08 -21.15
CA LYS A 125 -18.84 3.75 -22.53
C LYS A 125 -18.22 2.35 -22.60
N PHE A 126 -17.33 2.01 -21.68
CA PHE A 126 -16.73 0.69 -21.56
C PHE A 126 -17.80 -0.40 -21.44
N ASN A 127 -18.75 -0.23 -20.51
CA ASN A 127 -19.86 -1.17 -20.35
C ASN A 127 -20.78 -1.23 -21.58
N ASN A 128 -20.95 -0.13 -22.31
CA ASN A 128 -21.71 -0.13 -23.56
C ASN A 128 -21.03 -0.94 -24.65
N TYR A 129 -19.69 -0.89 -24.76
CA TYR A 129 -18.94 -1.76 -25.67
C TYR A 129 -19.09 -3.23 -25.28
N LEU A 130 -19.00 -3.57 -23.98
CA LEU A 130 -19.24 -4.93 -23.51
C LEU A 130 -20.64 -5.45 -23.87
N LYS A 131 -21.68 -4.62 -23.67
CA LYS A 131 -23.07 -4.96 -24.06
C LYS A 131 -23.23 -5.27 -25.54
N LYS A 132 -22.47 -4.59 -26.40
CA LYS A 132 -22.47 -4.79 -27.85
C LYS A 132 -21.53 -5.91 -28.30
N LYS A 133 -20.89 -6.64 -27.37
CA LYS A 133 -19.85 -7.64 -27.63
C LYS A 133 -18.61 -7.07 -28.35
N GLU A 134 -18.40 -5.75 -28.27
CA GLU A 134 -17.25 -5.05 -28.85
C GLU A 134 -16.07 -5.07 -27.87
N TYR A 135 -15.60 -6.26 -27.47
CA TYR A 135 -14.63 -6.43 -26.39
C TYR A 135 -13.32 -5.68 -26.63
N GLN A 136 -12.78 -5.72 -27.86
CA GLN A 136 -11.54 -5.02 -28.19
C GLN A 136 -11.69 -3.50 -28.08
N ASN A 137 -12.85 -2.95 -28.44
CA ASN A 137 -13.14 -1.52 -28.27
C ASN A 137 -13.18 -1.15 -26.78
N ALA A 138 -13.74 -2.00 -25.93
CA ALA A 138 -13.71 -1.82 -24.48
C ALA A 138 -12.28 -1.85 -23.94
N ILE A 139 -11.48 -2.85 -24.33
CA ILE A 139 -10.07 -2.98 -23.91
C ILE A 139 -9.24 -1.77 -24.36
N ASN A 140 -9.42 -1.31 -25.59
CA ASN A 140 -8.71 -0.15 -26.13
C ASN A 140 -9.05 1.17 -25.42
N MET A 141 -10.05 1.19 -24.53
CA MET A 141 -10.34 2.37 -23.70
C MET A 141 -9.35 2.56 -22.55
N VAL A 142 -8.62 1.51 -22.14
CA VAL A 142 -7.62 1.62 -21.07
C VAL A 142 -6.22 1.71 -21.64
N ASP A 143 -5.31 2.35 -20.89
CA ASP A 143 -3.90 2.45 -21.27
C ASP A 143 -3.29 1.08 -21.54
N LYS A 144 -2.34 1.03 -22.48
CA LYS A 144 -1.72 -0.21 -22.99
C LYS A 144 -1.22 -1.14 -21.88
N PHE A 145 -0.68 -0.57 -20.79
CA PHE A 145 -0.25 -1.32 -19.61
C PHE A 145 -1.38 -2.16 -18.97
N PHE A 146 -2.61 -1.63 -18.88
CA PHE A 146 -3.73 -2.32 -18.26
C PHE A 146 -4.41 -3.34 -19.16
N GLN A 147 -4.24 -3.23 -20.50
CA GLN A 147 -4.96 -4.05 -21.47
C GLN A 147 -4.82 -5.56 -21.22
N PRO A 148 -3.62 -6.13 -21.01
CA PRO A 148 -3.48 -7.57 -20.73
C PRO A 148 -4.20 -8.02 -19.46
N PHE A 149 -4.20 -7.19 -18.41
CA PHE A 149 -4.87 -7.51 -17.15
C PHE A 149 -6.39 -7.47 -17.27
N VAL A 150 -6.93 -6.55 -18.08
CA VAL A 150 -8.36 -6.44 -18.37
C VAL A 150 -8.82 -7.58 -19.27
N GLU A 151 -8.06 -7.88 -20.32
CA GLU A 151 -8.31 -8.99 -21.27
C GLU A 151 -8.53 -10.31 -20.56
N ARG A 152 -7.64 -10.67 -19.63
CA ARG A 152 -7.73 -11.91 -18.84
C ARG A 152 -8.92 -11.95 -17.87
N GLN A 153 -9.56 -10.80 -17.62
CA GLN A 153 -10.66 -10.67 -16.67
C GLN A 153 -12.00 -10.37 -17.33
N ILE A 154 -12.11 -10.32 -18.68
CA ILE A 154 -13.36 -9.97 -19.38
C ILE A 154 -14.54 -10.85 -18.94
N SER A 155 -14.35 -12.17 -18.84
CA SER A 155 -15.41 -13.07 -18.37
C SER A 155 -15.90 -12.70 -16.96
N GLY A 156 -14.98 -12.45 -16.03
CA GLY A 156 -15.32 -11.98 -14.68
C GLY A 156 -15.98 -10.59 -14.66
N ILE A 157 -15.58 -9.71 -15.57
CA ILE A 157 -16.17 -8.36 -15.72
C ILE A 157 -17.60 -8.43 -16.26
N LEU A 158 -17.87 -9.30 -17.24
CA LEU A 158 -19.21 -9.55 -17.77
C LEU A 158 -20.13 -10.13 -16.70
N SER A 159 -19.65 -11.15 -15.98
CA SER A 159 -20.37 -11.77 -14.86
C SER A 159 -20.72 -10.76 -13.78
N ASP A 160 -19.77 -9.93 -13.35
CA ASP A 160 -20.06 -8.90 -12.34
C ASP A 160 -21.03 -7.84 -12.83
N SER A 161 -21.11 -7.61 -14.14
CA SER A 161 -21.91 -6.55 -14.74
C SER A 161 -23.33 -7.00 -15.14
N ASP A 162 -23.70 -8.23 -14.78
CA ASP A 162 -24.96 -8.87 -15.20
C ASP A 162 -25.12 -8.88 -16.73
N LEU A 163 -24.00 -8.99 -17.45
CA LEU A 163 -23.92 -9.02 -18.92
C LEU A 163 -23.58 -10.42 -19.43
N VAL A 164 -23.88 -11.47 -18.66
CA VAL A 164 -23.48 -12.84 -18.99
C VAL A 164 -24.05 -13.24 -20.34
N ASP A 165 -23.15 -13.69 -21.22
CA ASP A 165 -23.47 -14.34 -22.48
C ASP A 165 -22.57 -15.59 -22.59
N GLU A 166 -23.10 -16.68 -23.13
CA GLU A 166 -22.51 -18.04 -23.07
C GLU A 166 -21.24 -18.23 -23.94
N ALA A 167 -20.72 -17.17 -24.57
CA ALA A 167 -19.80 -17.29 -25.73
C ALA A 167 -18.47 -16.53 -25.65
N TYR A 168 -17.97 -16.10 -24.48
CA TYR A 168 -16.63 -15.49 -24.42
C TYR A 168 -15.51 -16.55 -24.31
N GLU A 169 -15.00 -17.01 -25.44
CA GLU A 169 -13.81 -17.87 -25.57
C GLU A 169 -12.49 -17.10 -25.37
N GLY A 170 -12.40 -16.25 -24.34
CA GLY A 170 -11.15 -15.54 -24.03
C GLY A 170 -10.17 -16.37 -23.21
N ARG A 171 -8.94 -15.86 -23.07
CA ARG A 171 -7.89 -16.46 -22.22
C ARG A 171 -8.40 -16.56 -20.77
N THR A 172 -8.65 -17.78 -20.29
CA THR A 172 -9.09 -18.08 -18.92
C THR A 172 -7.94 -18.27 -17.92
N SER A 173 -6.71 -17.91 -18.28
CA SER A 173 -5.54 -18.15 -17.42
C SER A 173 -5.37 -17.09 -16.32
N HIS A 174 -4.43 -17.35 -15.42
CA HIS A 174 -4.20 -16.56 -14.21
C HIS A 174 -3.85 -15.09 -14.53
N VAL A 175 -4.35 -14.15 -13.72
CA VAL A 175 -4.21 -12.70 -13.96
C VAL A 175 -2.75 -12.27 -13.98
N GLU A 176 -1.91 -12.82 -13.11
CA GLU A 176 -0.48 -12.53 -13.03
C GLU A 176 0.29 -12.89 -14.31
N GLU A 177 -0.21 -13.81 -15.14
CA GLU A 177 0.43 -14.12 -16.43
C GLU A 177 0.30 -12.97 -17.44
N ALA A 178 -0.48 -11.94 -17.15
CA ALA A 178 -0.49 -10.70 -17.92
C ALA A 178 0.87 -10.02 -17.95
N TRP A 179 1.70 -10.18 -16.92
CA TRP A 179 3.06 -9.63 -16.86
C TRP A 179 4.00 -10.16 -17.94
N LEU A 180 3.64 -11.27 -18.59
CA LEU A 180 4.40 -11.87 -19.69
C LEU A 180 3.83 -11.51 -21.07
N ASP A 181 2.77 -10.70 -21.13
CA ASP A 181 2.18 -10.28 -22.40
C ASP A 181 3.04 -9.19 -23.07
N PRO A 182 3.35 -9.27 -24.38
CA PRO A 182 4.18 -8.28 -25.08
C PRO A 182 3.68 -6.84 -24.96
N LYS A 183 2.37 -6.62 -24.76
CA LYS A 183 1.83 -5.27 -24.55
C LYS A 183 2.36 -4.62 -23.27
N ILE A 184 2.82 -5.40 -22.29
CA ILE A 184 3.46 -4.87 -21.07
C ILE A 184 4.80 -4.21 -21.42
N ASP A 185 5.60 -4.81 -22.31
CA ASP A 185 6.91 -4.26 -22.69
C ASP A 185 6.77 -2.86 -23.28
N GLU A 186 5.76 -2.65 -24.12
CA GLU A 186 5.47 -1.36 -24.74
C GLU A 186 4.67 -0.42 -23.83
N GLY A 187 3.82 -0.96 -22.94
CA GLY A 187 2.90 -0.18 -22.12
C GLY A 187 3.49 0.31 -20.79
N TYR A 188 4.44 -0.43 -20.20
CA TYR A 188 4.93 -0.17 -18.84
C TYR A 188 5.71 1.15 -18.74
N PHE A 189 6.64 1.40 -19.67
CA PHE A 189 7.49 2.59 -19.60
C PHE A 189 6.68 3.89 -19.74
N PRO A 190 5.78 4.06 -20.73
CA PRO A 190 4.91 5.23 -20.80
C PRO A 190 4.03 5.41 -19.56
N TYR A 191 3.49 4.30 -19.02
CA TYR A 191 2.69 4.30 -17.81
C TYR A 191 3.45 4.87 -16.60
N ILE A 192 4.63 4.30 -16.32
CA ILE A 192 5.43 4.72 -15.16
C ILE A 192 6.06 6.11 -15.37
N PHE A 193 6.37 6.48 -16.61
CA PHE A 193 6.82 7.84 -16.95
C PHE A 193 5.75 8.89 -16.65
N GLY A 194 4.47 8.60 -16.94
CA GLY A 194 3.35 9.45 -16.56
C GLY A 194 3.26 9.63 -15.04
N ILE A 195 3.38 8.54 -14.28
CA ILE A 195 3.40 8.59 -12.80
C ILE A 195 4.61 9.38 -12.28
N ALA A 196 5.81 9.17 -12.85
CA ALA A 196 7.01 9.93 -12.51
C ALA A 196 6.84 11.43 -12.75
N SER A 197 6.21 11.80 -13.87
CA SER A 197 5.90 13.19 -14.20
C SER A 197 4.92 13.81 -13.20
N ASP A 198 3.92 13.06 -12.73
CA ASP A 198 2.99 13.53 -11.70
C ASP A 198 3.65 13.62 -10.32
N ALA A 199 4.51 12.66 -9.97
CA ALA A 199 5.28 12.69 -8.74
C ALA A 199 6.22 13.90 -8.68
N GLN A 200 6.87 14.27 -9.79
CA GLN A 200 7.78 15.41 -9.86
C GLN A 200 7.09 16.76 -9.61
N LYS A 201 5.78 16.85 -9.85
CA LYS A 201 4.99 18.07 -9.54
C LYS A 201 4.73 18.22 -8.04
N MET A 202 5.00 17.19 -7.23
CA MET A 202 4.78 17.22 -5.79
C MET A 202 6.02 17.74 -5.04
N PRO A 203 5.88 18.44 -3.90
CA PRO A 203 7.02 19.01 -3.18
C PRO A 203 8.05 18.00 -2.67
N ASN A 204 7.56 16.84 -2.20
CA ASN A 204 8.36 15.72 -1.72
C ASN A 204 7.62 14.43 -2.09
N SER A 205 8.20 13.60 -2.95
CA SER A 205 7.54 12.40 -3.43
C SER A 205 8.51 11.29 -3.81
N THR A 206 7.95 10.09 -3.92
CA THR A 206 8.63 8.88 -4.35
C THR A 206 7.60 7.91 -4.93
N ILE A 207 8.08 6.87 -5.59
CA ILE A 207 7.24 5.89 -6.29
C ILE A 207 7.62 4.50 -5.82
N ILE A 208 6.61 3.70 -5.47
CA ILE A 208 6.74 2.25 -5.37
C ILE A 208 6.09 1.69 -6.64
N PRO A 209 6.88 1.20 -7.62
CA PRO A 209 6.33 0.75 -8.89
C PRO A 209 5.46 -0.50 -8.73
N PRO A 210 4.45 -0.71 -9.58
CA PRO A 210 3.82 -2.03 -9.67
C PRO A 210 4.82 -3.03 -10.25
N VAL A 211 4.90 -4.19 -9.62
CA VAL A 211 5.81 -5.29 -10.03
C VAL A 211 5.07 -6.63 -9.98
N PRO A 212 5.48 -7.61 -10.80
CA PRO A 212 4.99 -8.98 -10.69
C PRO A 212 5.30 -9.58 -9.30
N PRO A 213 4.37 -10.34 -8.67
CA PRO A 213 4.68 -11.07 -7.45
C PRO A 213 5.68 -12.20 -7.69
N LEU A 214 6.74 -12.30 -6.87
CA LEU A 214 7.57 -13.49 -6.80
C LEU A 214 6.77 -14.65 -6.22
N LEU A 215 6.48 -15.64 -7.06
CA LEU A 215 5.81 -16.88 -6.68
C LEU A 215 6.83 -18.02 -6.60
N LYS A 216 6.51 -19.06 -5.84
CA LYS A 216 7.30 -20.30 -5.80
C LYS A 216 7.45 -20.94 -7.19
N SER A 217 6.48 -20.73 -8.07
CA SER A 217 6.44 -21.21 -9.45
C SER A 217 6.99 -20.25 -10.51
N SER A 218 7.41 -19.03 -10.15
CA SER A 218 7.88 -18.04 -11.14
C SER A 218 9.09 -18.57 -11.92
N ASN A 219 9.01 -18.58 -13.25
CA ASN A 219 10.11 -19.02 -14.11
C ASN A 219 11.12 -17.89 -14.37
N ARG A 220 12.23 -18.20 -15.03
CA ARG A 220 13.32 -17.25 -15.31
C ARG A 220 12.85 -15.98 -16.05
N THR A 221 11.93 -16.10 -17.01
CA THR A 221 11.38 -14.94 -17.74
C THR A 221 10.64 -14.02 -16.78
N TYR A 222 9.78 -14.59 -15.94
CA TYR A 222 9.02 -13.85 -14.93
C TYR A 222 9.93 -13.16 -13.91
N LEU A 223 10.99 -13.83 -13.45
CA LEU A 223 12.02 -13.24 -12.58
C LEU A 223 12.77 -12.08 -13.26
N SER A 224 13.04 -12.21 -14.57
CA SER A 224 13.64 -11.13 -15.36
C SER A 224 12.71 -9.92 -15.45
N THR A 225 11.41 -10.14 -15.66
CA THR A 225 10.41 -9.07 -15.69
C THR A 225 10.41 -8.27 -14.39
N ILE A 226 10.48 -8.92 -13.22
CA ILE A 226 10.57 -8.22 -11.90
C ILE A 226 11.75 -7.24 -11.86
N LYS A 227 12.92 -7.65 -12.34
CA LYS A 227 14.10 -6.78 -12.40
C LYS A 227 13.93 -5.65 -13.42
N MET A 228 13.39 -5.97 -14.59
CA MET A 228 13.20 -5.02 -15.68
C MET A 228 12.24 -3.90 -15.31
N VAL A 229 11.11 -4.20 -14.67
CA VAL A 229 10.12 -3.17 -14.29
C VAL A 229 10.66 -2.20 -13.22
N ASN A 230 11.42 -2.70 -12.25
CA ASN A 230 12.12 -1.87 -11.26
C ASN A 230 13.14 -0.95 -11.94
N ARG A 231 13.95 -1.51 -12.85
CA ARG A 231 14.93 -0.73 -13.62
C ARG A 231 14.27 0.31 -14.51
N ALA A 232 13.21 -0.04 -15.23
CA ALA A 232 12.44 0.86 -16.09
C ALA A 232 11.88 2.04 -15.30
N THR A 233 11.42 1.79 -14.07
CA THR A 233 10.95 2.84 -13.15
C THR A 233 12.08 3.79 -12.76
N SER A 234 13.25 3.24 -12.38
CA SER A 234 14.43 4.05 -12.06
C SER A 234 14.84 4.95 -13.23
N LEU A 235 14.88 4.40 -14.45
CA LEU A 235 15.17 5.17 -15.67
C LEU A 235 14.13 6.25 -15.96
N ALA A 236 12.83 5.94 -15.82
CA ALA A 236 11.77 6.92 -16.03
C ALA A 236 11.88 8.09 -15.02
N CYS A 237 12.15 7.78 -13.75
CA CYS A 237 12.36 8.79 -12.72
C CYS A 237 13.60 9.66 -13.02
N GLU A 238 14.70 9.05 -13.47
CA GLU A 238 15.91 9.76 -13.88
C GLU A 238 15.64 10.71 -15.07
N MET A 239 14.94 10.24 -16.11
CA MET A 239 14.62 11.04 -17.30
C MET A 239 13.72 12.23 -16.95
N VAL A 240 12.67 12.00 -16.17
CA VAL A 240 11.79 13.07 -15.68
C VAL A 240 12.60 14.07 -14.83
N SER A 241 13.43 13.59 -13.92
CA SER A 241 14.27 14.44 -13.06
C SER A 241 15.28 15.29 -13.81
N LYS A 242 15.80 14.82 -14.95
CA LYS A 242 16.73 15.60 -15.80
C LYS A 242 16.05 16.63 -16.70
N SER A 243 14.77 16.42 -17.00
CA SER A 243 14.02 17.26 -17.95
C SER A 243 13.25 18.42 -17.30
N SER A 244 13.42 18.60 -15.98
CA SER A 244 12.69 19.59 -15.20
C SER A 244 13.60 20.27 -14.21
N GLU A 245 13.26 21.50 -13.84
CA GLU A 245 13.90 22.25 -12.75
C GLU A 245 13.36 21.83 -11.37
N ASN A 246 12.26 21.04 -11.35
CA ASN A 246 11.71 20.51 -10.11
C ASN A 246 12.65 19.50 -9.46
N LYS A 247 12.40 19.21 -8.18
CA LYS A 247 13.19 18.25 -7.42
C LYS A 247 13.20 16.87 -8.08
N PRO A 248 14.32 16.14 -7.98
CA PRO A 248 14.42 14.80 -8.53
C PRO A 248 13.50 13.84 -7.77
N VAL A 249 12.88 12.93 -8.53
CA VAL A 249 12.10 11.82 -8.00
C VAL A 249 12.96 10.57 -8.04
N PHE A 250 12.92 9.78 -6.97
CA PHE A 250 13.60 8.49 -6.89
C PHE A 250 12.57 7.42 -6.52
N PRO A 251 12.60 6.24 -7.16
CA PRO A 251 11.69 5.16 -6.82
C PRO A 251 12.26 4.26 -5.73
N TYR A 252 11.39 3.55 -5.02
CA TYR A 252 11.76 2.37 -4.26
C TYR A 252 12.00 1.19 -5.20
N PHE A 253 12.96 0.34 -4.87
CA PHE A 253 12.98 -1.02 -5.41
C PHE A 253 11.85 -1.81 -4.75
N HIS A 254 10.88 -2.28 -5.52
CA HIS A 254 9.75 -3.02 -5.01
C HIS A 254 9.95 -4.52 -5.18
N LEU A 255 9.91 -5.23 -4.05
CA LEU A 255 9.91 -6.68 -3.95
C LEU A 255 8.52 -7.13 -3.46
N TYR A 256 7.67 -7.59 -4.39
CA TYR A 256 6.38 -8.18 -4.05
C TYR A 256 6.54 -9.70 -3.92
N VAL A 257 6.34 -10.25 -2.73
CA VAL A 257 6.55 -11.68 -2.44
C VAL A 257 5.27 -12.38 -2.04
N ASP A 258 5.19 -13.67 -2.37
CA ASP A 258 4.14 -14.56 -1.90
C ASP A 258 4.57 -15.33 -0.65
N SER A 259 3.66 -15.55 0.31
CA SER A 259 3.91 -16.32 1.53
C SER A 259 4.49 -17.72 1.28
N ASN A 260 4.18 -18.34 0.14
CA ASN A 260 4.63 -19.68 -0.17
C ASN A 260 6.15 -19.80 -0.39
N ILE A 261 6.87 -18.69 -0.63
CA ILE A 261 8.35 -18.74 -0.76
C ILE A 261 9.05 -19.07 0.57
N PHE A 262 8.33 -18.94 1.70
CA PHE A 262 8.83 -19.29 3.03
C PHE A 262 8.64 -20.78 3.35
N GLU A 263 7.90 -21.51 2.52
CA GLU A 263 7.69 -22.95 2.70
C GLU A 263 8.83 -23.77 2.10
N SER A 264 9.22 -24.84 2.78
CA SER A 264 10.22 -25.79 2.27
C SER A 264 9.74 -26.45 0.96
N GLY A 265 10.66 -26.86 0.09
CA GLY A 265 10.36 -27.59 -1.14
C GLY A 265 11.00 -26.99 -2.39
N LYS A 266 10.67 -27.57 -3.56
CA LYS A 266 11.19 -27.12 -4.86
C LYS A 266 10.53 -25.81 -5.30
N GLY A 267 11.29 -24.97 -5.99
CA GLY A 267 10.82 -23.69 -6.54
C GLY A 267 11.64 -22.51 -6.02
N ASN A 268 11.14 -21.30 -6.24
CA ASN A 268 11.76 -20.09 -5.71
C ASN A 268 11.51 -19.97 -4.19
N ASP A 269 12.51 -19.40 -3.52
CA ASP A 269 12.59 -19.30 -2.07
C ASP A 269 13.07 -17.89 -1.65
N THR A 270 13.35 -17.72 -0.36
CA THR A 270 13.92 -16.47 0.17
C THR A 270 15.27 -16.13 -0.46
N THR A 271 16.13 -17.12 -0.74
CA THR A 271 17.41 -16.93 -1.43
C THR A 271 17.22 -16.30 -2.80
N THR A 272 16.23 -16.77 -3.55
CA THR A 272 15.86 -16.22 -4.87
C THR A 272 15.45 -14.76 -4.75
N ALA A 273 14.62 -14.42 -3.76
CA ALA A 273 14.20 -13.05 -3.50
C ALA A 273 15.38 -12.13 -3.14
N LEU A 274 16.32 -12.61 -2.31
CA LEU A 274 17.52 -11.86 -1.93
C LEU A 274 18.46 -11.64 -3.12
N ASN A 275 18.59 -12.62 -4.02
CA ASN A 275 19.38 -12.47 -5.24
C ASN A 275 18.76 -11.44 -6.19
N LEU A 276 17.44 -11.46 -6.37
CA LEU A 276 16.73 -10.44 -7.16
C LEU A 276 16.97 -9.03 -6.61
N LEU A 277 16.96 -8.87 -5.28
CA LEU A 277 17.25 -7.60 -4.64
C LEU A 277 18.69 -7.16 -4.91
N LYS A 278 19.69 -8.01 -4.64
CA LYS A 278 21.11 -7.68 -4.83
C LYS A 278 21.40 -7.27 -6.28
N GLU A 279 20.95 -8.08 -7.24
CA GLU A 279 21.11 -7.78 -8.66
C GLU A 279 20.33 -6.52 -9.05
N GLY A 280 19.09 -6.40 -8.57
CA GLY A 280 18.20 -5.29 -8.89
C GLY A 280 18.71 -3.93 -8.43
N LEU A 281 19.25 -3.83 -7.21
CA LEU A 281 19.79 -2.59 -6.65
C LEU A 281 21.00 -2.06 -7.43
N SER A 282 21.80 -2.95 -8.06
CA SER A 282 22.90 -2.52 -8.93
C SER A 282 22.45 -1.99 -10.30
N GLY A 283 21.19 -2.21 -10.66
CA GLY A 283 20.64 -1.87 -11.98
C GLY A 283 20.04 -0.46 -12.10
N GLY A 284 19.99 0.33 -11.02
CA GLY A 284 19.40 1.67 -11.01
C GLY A 284 19.63 2.42 -9.70
N ILE A 285 19.16 3.66 -9.63
CA ILE A 285 19.18 4.49 -8.42
C ILE A 285 17.81 4.41 -7.75
N PHE A 286 17.80 4.20 -6.43
CA PHE A 286 16.59 3.95 -5.65
C PHE A 286 16.61 4.74 -4.34
N SER A 287 15.44 5.15 -3.85
CA SER A 287 15.26 5.84 -2.55
C SER A 287 15.03 4.89 -1.38
N GLY A 288 14.91 3.60 -1.63
CA GLY A 288 14.62 2.59 -0.61
C GLY A 288 14.25 1.24 -1.20
N VAL A 289 13.91 0.30 -0.32
CA VAL A 289 13.34 -1.01 -0.66
C VAL A 289 11.93 -1.11 -0.06
N ALA A 290 10.95 -1.41 -0.90
CA ALA A 290 9.59 -1.68 -0.48
C ALA A 290 9.34 -3.19 -0.54
N ILE A 291 8.92 -3.79 0.58
CA ILE A 291 8.55 -5.21 0.65
C ILE A 291 7.04 -5.31 0.83
N THR A 292 6.35 -5.74 -0.21
CA THR A 292 4.95 -6.12 -0.09
C THR A 292 4.86 -7.63 -0.03
N MET A 293 4.03 -8.18 0.85
CA MET A 293 3.80 -9.62 0.92
C MET A 293 2.31 -9.96 0.83
N HIS A 294 2.01 -11.00 0.08
CA HIS A 294 0.72 -11.67 0.15
C HIS A 294 0.75 -12.80 1.17
N GLY A 295 -0.34 -12.99 1.91
CA GLY A 295 -0.46 -14.08 2.89
C GLY A 295 0.17 -13.80 4.26
N TYR A 296 0.17 -12.54 4.73
CA TYR A 296 0.60 -12.21 6.10
C TYR A 296 -0.18 -13.00 7.16
N ASP A 297 -1.46 -13.23 6.95
CA ASP A 297 -2.34 -14.04 7.81
C ASP A 297 -1.91 -15.50 7.91
N GLU A 298 -1.16 -16.00 6.93
CA GLU A 298 -0.61 -17.37 6.95
C GLU A 298 0.72 -17.45 7.73
N MET A 299 1.26 -16.32 8.17
CA MET A 299 2.52 -16.22 8.92
C MET A 299 2.36 -16.33 10.43
N GLY A 300 1.13 -16.37 10.95
CA GLY A 300 0.84 -16.41 12.39
C GLY A 300 1.33 -17.66 13.15
N LYS A 301 2.03 -18.59 12.49
CA LYS A 301 2.72 -19.70 13.14
C LYS A 301 4.15 -19.29 13.49
N ALA A 302 4.59 -19.53 14.72
CA ALA A 302 5.91 -19.13 15.23
C ALA A 302 7.08 -19.42 14.27
N GLU A 303 7.11 -20.61 13.66
CA GLU A 303 8.16 -20.98 12.70
C GLU A 303 8.15 -20.09 11.45
N ARG A 304 6.97 -19.82 10.87
CA ARG A 304 6.84 -18.98 9.66
C ARG A 304 7.17 -17.52 9.98
N LEU A 305 6.74 -17.03 11.12
CA LEU A 305 7.09 -15.68 11.57
C LEU A 305 8.61 -15.52 11.77
N SER A 306 9.28 -16.53 12.32
CA SER A 306 10.75 -16.53 12.45
C SER A 306 11.45 -16.50 11.08
N ARG A 307 10.97 -17.29 10.11
CA ARG A 307 11.48 -17.26 8.73
C ARG A 307 11.27 -15.90 8.06
N LEU A 308 10.10 -15.28 8.26
CA LEU A 308 9.80 -13.93 7.80
C LEU A 308 10.77 -12.90 8.41
N ALA A 309 10.97 -12.96 9.72
CA ALA A 309 11.89 -12.08 10.43
C ALA A 309 13.33 -12.21 9.92
N SER A 310 13.83 -13.44 9.75
CA SER A 310 15.16 -13.70 9.18
C SER A 310 15.30 -13.12 7.78
N PHE A 311 14.33 -13.39 6.90
CA PHE A 311 14.34 -12.87 5.55
C PHE A 311 14.35 -11.33 5.50
N VAL A 312 13.53 -10.68 6.32
CA VAL A 312 13.47 -9.22 6.38
C VAL A 312 14.77 -8.64 6.92
N ASN A 313 15.38 -9.27 7.93
CA ASN A 313 16.71 -8.89 8.42
C ASN A 313 17.77 -8.95 7.31
N ASP A 314 17.75 -9.99 6.47
CA ASP A 314 18.68 -10.12 5.35
C ASP A 314 18.44 -9.05 4.26
N VAL A 315 17.17 -8.74 3.96
CA VAL A 315 16.82 -7.63 3.05
C VAL A 315 17.32 -6.30 3.60
N VAL A 316 17.11 -6.06 4.89
CA VAL A 316 17.56 -4.85 5.60
C VAL A 316 19.08 -4.72 5.54
N ASN A 317 19.83 -5.78 5.80
CA ASN A 317 21.29 -5.76 5.72
C ASN A 317 21.79 -5.39 4.30
N ILE A 318 21.17 -5.95 3.26
CA ILE A 318 21.48 -5.62 1.86
C ILE A 318 21.15 -4.16 1.56
N ALA A 319 19.98 -3.69 1.98
CA ALA A 319 19.52 -2.31 1.74
C ALA A 319 20.40 -1.29 2.48
N HIS A 320 20.75 -1.54 3.73
CA HIS A 320 21.55 -0.63 4.58
C HIS A 320 22.99 -0.52 4.10
N THR A 321 23.57 -1.59 3.52
CA THR A 321 24.87 -1.52 2.83
C THR A 321 24.85 -0.51 1.68
N ASN A 322 23.68 -0.22 1.12
CA ASN A 322 23.46 0.79 0.08
C ASN A 322 22.82 2.09 0.62
N HIS A 323 22.78 2.26 1.95
CA HIS A 323 22.14 3.38 2.65
C HIS A 323 20.66 3.61 2.28
N LEU A 324 19.92 2.52 2.09
CA LEU A 324 18.51 2.53 1.69
C LEU A 324 17.58 2.13 2.85
N PRO A 325 16.52 2.91 3.12
CA PRO A 325 15.48 2.49 4.07
C PRO A 325 14.64 1.34 3.50
N VAL A 326 14.15 0.48 4.38
CA VAL A 326 13.20 -0.59 4.08
C VAL A 326 11.83 -0.23 4.64
N ILE A 327 10.80 -0.23 3.79
CA ILE A 327 9.41 -0.05 4.19
C ILE A 327 8.58 -1.27 3.81
N MET A 328 7.50 -1.51 4.55
CA MET A 328 6.64 -2.67 4.35
C MET A 328 5.20 -2.23 4.11
N PRO A 329 4.82 -1.99 2.85
CA PRO A 329 3.44 -1.70 2.52
C PRO A 329 2.50 -2.84 2.96
N ARG A 330 1.36 -2.48 3.58
CA ARG A 330 0.24 -3.35 3.96
C ARG A 330 0.56 -4.45 4.96
N SER A 331 1.62 -4.29 5.74
CA SER A 331 2.05 -5.28 6.71
C SER A 331 1.37 -5.14 8.09
N LYS A 332 0.67 -4.04 8.38
CA LYS A 332 -0.02 -3.80 9.67
C LYS A 332 0.90 -4.10 10.87
N TRP A 333 0.41 -4.83 11.89
CA TRP A 333 1.20 -5.24 13.04
C TRP A 333 2.34 -6.21 12.73
N HIS A 334 2.31 -6.95 11.61
CA HIS A 334 3.50 -7.70 11.17
C HIS A 334 4.62 -6.73 10.80
N GLY A 335 4.28 -5.60 10.18
CA GLY A 335 5.22 -4.50 9.94
C GLY A 335 5.75 -3.91 11.22
N LEU A 336 4.86 -3.65 12.20
CA LEU A 336 5.24 -3.15 13.52
C LEU A 336 6.25 -4.10 14.19
N PHE A 337 5.96 -5.41 14.21
CA PHE A 337 6.87 -6.45 14.70
C PHE A 337 8.23 -6.36 14.01
N LEU A 338 8.23 -6.24 12.68
CA LEU A 338 9.44 -6.19 11.86
C LEU A 338 10.23 -4.89 12.02
N THR A 339 9.73 -3.89 12.75
CA THR A 339 10.53 -2.72 13.12
C THR A 339 11.67 -3.08 14.09
N ASP A 340 11.55 -4.17 14.84
CA ASP A 340 12.64 -4.70 15.67
C ASP A 340 13.82 -5.20 14.80
N TYR A 341 13.55 -5.55 13.55
CA TYR A 341 14.53 -5.95 12.54
C TYR A 341 14.92 -4.78 11.63
N ALA A 342 14.90 -3.57 12.17
CA ALA A 342 15.33 -2.32 11.54
C ALA A 342 14.64 -1.99 10.20
N THR A 343 13.36 -2.34 10.06
CA THR A 343 12.49 -1.71 9.04
C THR A 343 12.10 -0.29 9.47
N GLN A 344 12.10 0.65 8.50
CA GLN A 344 11.87 2.07 8.74
C GLN A 344 10.40 2.48 8.66
N GLY A 345 9.54 1.68 8.03
CA GLY A 345 8.13 2.01 7.95
C GLY A 345 7.22 0.85 7.63
N PHE A 346 5.97 0.96 8.04
CA PHE A 346 4.93 -0.01 7.77
C PHE A 346 3.62 0.71 7.40
N SER A 347 2.76 0.07 6.61
CA SER A 347 1.48 0.68 6.22
C SER A 347 0.28 -0.24 6.43
N SER A 348 -0.90 0.39 6.34
CA SER A 348 -2.18 -0.29 6.22
C SER A 348 -3.17 0.57 5.45
N LEU A 349 -4.14 -0.07 4.81
CA LEU A 349 -5.31 0.61 4.29
C LEU A 349 -6.11 1.22 5.45
N LEU A 350 -6.65 2.43 5.25
CA LEU A 350 -7.46 3.07 6.28
C LEU A 350 -8.73 2.29 6.64
N ASN A 351 -9.24 1.45 5.74
CA ASN A 351 -10.38 0.58 6.04
C ASN A 351 -10.01 -0.70 6.82
N GLY A 352 -8.72 -0.94 7.09
CA GLY A 352 -8.25 -2.14 7.78
C GLY A 352 -8.26 -3.41 6.95
N ASN A 353 -8.53 -3.37 5.66
CA ASN A 353 -8.39 -4.59 4.86
C ASN A 353 -6.90 -4.85 4.56
N PRO A 354 -6.45 -6.12 4.50
CA PRO A 354 -5.10 -6.45 4.07
C PRO A 354 -4.90 -6.18 2.57
N LYS A 355 -6.01 -6.16 1.81
CA LYS A 355 -6.02 -5.99 0.36
C LYS A 355 -7.29 -5.30 -0.15
N TYR A 356 -7.26 -4.85 -1.40
CA TYR A 356 -8.47 -4.44 -2.09
C TYR A 356 -9.40 -5.65 -2.28
N THR A 357 -10.68 -5.48 -1.96
CA THR A 357 -11.71 -6.53 -2.10
C THR A 357 -12.56 -6.29 -3.34
N ARG A 358 -13.00 -7.37 -4.00
CA ARG A 358 -13.97 -7.32 -5.11
C ARG A 358 -15.25 -6.62 -4.62
N ARG A 359 -15.80 -5.72 -5.45
CA ARG A 359 -17.03 -4.98 -5.12
C ARG A 359 -18.17 -5.98 -4.92
N GLY A 360 -18.96 -5.81 -3.86
CA GLY A 360 -20.06 -6.73 -3.53
C GLY A 360 -19.68 -7.96 -2.71
N ALA A 361 -18.38 -8.17 -2.40
CA ALA A 361 -17.92 -9.29 -1.56
C ALA A 361 -18.20 -9.13 -0.06
N LEU A 362 -19.01 -8.13 0.34
CA LEU A 362 -19.39 -7.90 1.73
C LEU A 362 -20.43 -8.95 2.13
N LYS A 363 -19.97 -10.04 2.75
CA LYS A 363 -20.84 -11.14 3.20
C LYS A 363 -21.51 -10.83 4.54
N ASN A 364 -20.91 -9.96 5.35
CA ASN A 364 -21.43 -9.62 6.67
C ASN A 364 -22.00 -8.18 6.66
N PRO A 365 -23.22 -7.94 7.21
CA PRO A 365 -23.82 -6.62 7.31
C PRO A 365 -22.94 -5.56 7.96
N ASP A 366 -22.00 -5.94 8.85
CA ASP A 366 -21.07 -5.03 9.52
C ASP A 366 -19.93 -4.55 8.64
N ASP A 367 -19.62 -5.24 7.54
CA ASP A 367 -18.46 -4.91 6.71
C ASP A 367 -18.59 -3.50 6.09
N LYS A 368 -19.83 -2.98 6.00
CA LYS A 368 -20.13 -1.61 5.57
C LYS A 368 -19.61 -0.53 6.54
N TYR A 369 -19.36 -0.84 7.81
CA TYR A 369 -18.80 0.10 8.79
C TYR A 369 -17.26 0.06 8.83
N GLY A 370 -16.64 -0.87 8.11
CA GLY A 370 -15.21 -1.13 8.19
C GLY A 370 -14.81 -1.80 9.51
N LYS A 371 -13.50 -1.84 9.79
CA LYS A 371 -12.96 -2.39 11.03
C LYS A 371 -12.28 -1.31 11.85
N THR A 372 -12.43 -1.38 13.17
CA THR A 372 -11.77 -0.46 14.12
C THR A 372 -10.58 -1.19 14.75
N PRO A 373 -9.35 -0.68 14.66
CA PRO A 373 -8.23 -1.25 15.39
C PRO A 373 -8.27 -0.84 16.87
N ILE A 374 -7.92 -1.77 17.75
CA ILE A 374 -7.83 -1.53 19.19
C ILE A 374 -6.36 -1.62 19.60
N ILE A 375 -5.82 -0.49 20.07
CA ILE A 375 -4.46 -0.40 20.62
C ILE A 375 -4.30 -1.35 21.81
N GLU A 376 -3.06 -1.78 22.09
CA GLU A 376 -2.68 -2.82 23.07
C GLU A 376 -3.15 -4.23 22.72
N ARG A 377 -4.41 -4.39 22.30
CA ARG A 377 -4.95 -5.68 21.86
C ARG A 377 -4.41 -6.11 20.50
N CYS A 378 -3.95 -5.16 19.70
CA CYS A 378 -3.41 -5.36 18.35
C CYS A 378 -4.38 -6.13 17.43
N GLN A 379 -5.67 -5.87 17.60
CA GLN A 379 -6.77 -6.55 16.90
C GLN A 379 -7.62 -5.54 16.14
N GLU A 380 -8.13 -5.96 14.99
CA GLU A 380 -9.19 -5.25 14.25
C GLU A 380 -10.55 -5.87 14.57
N VAL A 381 -11.47 -5.05 15.08
CA VAL A 381 -12.80 -5.49 15.48
C VAL A 381 -13.87 -4.90 14.55
N LYS A 382 -14.96 -5.65 14.35
CA LYS A 382 -16.17 -5.16 13.67
C LYS A 382 -17.04 -4.33 14.60
N LEU A 383 -18.14 -3.77 14.08
CA LEU A 383 -19.01 -2.87 14.83
C LEU A 383 -19.62 -3.55 16.06
N GLU A 384 -20.14 -4.76 15.94
CA GLU A 384 -20.74 -5.44 17.11
C GLU A 384 -19.71 -5.76 18.19
N GLU A 385 -18.53 -6.25 17.81
CA GLU A 385 -17.41 -6.48 18.75
C GLU A 385 -16.95 -5.18 19.43
N LEU A 386 -16.93 -4.06 18.69
CA LEU A 386 -16.63 -2.74 19.26
C LEU A 386 -17.68 -2.32 20.30
N LYS A 387 -18.97 -2.56 20.02
CA LYS A 387 -20.05 -2.27 20.99
C LYS A 387 -19.89 -3.10 22.26
N ASP A 388 -19.48 -4.36 22.14
CA ASP A 388 -19.20 -5.22 23.29
C ASP A 388 -18.02 -4.71 24.12
N ILE A 389 -16.94 -4.26 23.47
CA ILE A 389 -15.80 -3.63 24.14
C ILE A 389 -16.25 -2.38 24.91
N ILE A 390 -17.02 -1.49 24.27
CA ILE A 390 -17.52 -0.27 24.90
C ILE A 390 -18.48 -0.60 26.05
N LYS A 391 -19.36 -1.59 25.89
CA LYS A 391 -20.27 -2.02 26.95
C LYS A 391 -19.52 -2.59 28.16
N LYS A 392 -18.44 -3.34 27.92
CA LYS A 392 -17.63 -3.97 28.97
C LYS A 392 -16.69 -2.98 29.68
N HIS A 393 -16.13 -2.02 28.96
CA HIS A 393 -15.06 -1.15 29.46
C HIS A 393 -15.43 0.34 29.55
N GLY A 394 -16.63 0.72 29.11
CA GLY A 394 -17.13 2.11 29.08
C GLY A 394 -16.66 2.92 27.87
N GLU A 395 -15.38 2.79 27.49
CA GLU A 395 -14.78 3.49 26.35
C GLU A 395 -13.64 2.69 25.71
N CYS A 396 -13.21 3.09 24.51
CA CYS A 396 -11.98 2.60 23.91
C CYS A 396 -10.76 3.20 24.63
N PRO A 397 -9.57 2.56 24.55
CA PRO A 397 -8.35 3.11 25.14
C PRO A 397 -8.07 4.53 24.66
N SER A 398 -7.67 5.40 25.59
CA SER A 398 -7.45 6.82 25.33
C SER A 398 -6.16 7.03 24.53
N ILE A 399 -6.28 7.69 23.37
CA ILE A 399 -5.15 8.12 22.53
C ILE A 399 -5.37 9.60 22.20
N SER A 400 -4.31 10.40 22.28
CA SER A 400 -4.40 11.84 22.04
C SER A 400 -5.03 12.15 20.67
N GLY A 401 -6.05 13.01 20.68
CA GLY A 401 -6.79 13.43 19.49
C GLY A 401 -7.84 12.44 18.97
N LEU A 402 -7.83 11.17 19.38
CA LEU A 402 -8.85 10.21 18.96
C LEU A 402 -10.09 10.30 19.84
N PRO A 403 -11.30 10.22 19.27
CA PRO A 403 -12.53 10.15 20.07
C PRO A 403 -12.52 8.86 20.90
N LYS A 404 -13.23 8.81 22.03
CA LYS A 404 -13.19 7.68 22.97
C LYS A 404 -14.35 6.69 22.86
N LYS A 405 -15.50 7.16 22.37
CA LYS A 405 -16.68 6.35 22.06
C LYS A 405 -17.44 6.94 20.86
N PRO A 406 -18.04 6.11 20.00
CA PRO A 406 -18.84 6.60 18.89
C PRO A 406 -20.13 7.24 19.44
N THR A 407 -20.62 8.26 18.76
CA THR A 407 -21.90 8.91 19.11
C THR A 407 -23.08 8.05 18.65
N MET A 408 -24.25 8.25 19.27
CA MET A 408 -25.48 7.56 18.84
C MET A 408 -25.86 7.85 17.39
N GLU A 409 -25.55 9.05 16.89
CA GLU A 409 -25.78 9.41 15.49
C GLU A 409 -24.88 8.60 14.55
N GLN A 410 -23.60 8.45 14.89
CA GLN A 410 -22.66 7.64 14.09
C GLN A 410 -23.08 6.17 14.03
N LEU A 411 -23.75 5.66 15.07
CA LEU A 411 -24.26 4.30 15.14
C LEU A 411 -25.63 4.12 14.46
N ALA A 412 -26.26 5.20 14.00
CA ALA A 412 -27.58 5.14 13.39
C ALA A 412 -27.55 4.48 12.00
N LYS A 413 -28.66 3.80 11.64
CA LYS A 413 -28.84 3.17 10.33
C LYS A 413 -28.73 4.22 9.22
N GLY A 414 -27.98 3.93 8.15
CA GLY A 414 -27.78 4.85 7.03
C GLY A 414 -26.63 5.86 7.23
N LYS A 415 -25.93 5.81 8.37
CA LYS A 415 -24.78 6.67 8.69
C LYS A 415 -23.44 5.92 8.55
N GLU A 416 -23.40 4.86 7.76
CA GLU A 416 -22.21 4.01 7.59
C GLU A 416 -20.98 4.80 7.11
N LYS A 417 -21.17 5.73 6.16
CA LYS A 417 -20.08 6.59 5.67
C LYS A 417 -19.56 7.52 6.78
N ASP A 418 -20.47 8.10 7.54
CA ASP A 418 -20.12 9.01 8.64
C ASP A 418 -19.33 8.27 9.73
N PHE A 419 -19.79 7.08 10.11
CA PHE A 419 -19.06 6.19 11.01
C PHE A 419 -17.67 5.85 10.45
N ARG A 420 -17.53 5.53 9.16
CA ARG A 420 -16.22 5.22 8.59
C ARG A 420 -15.26 6.40 8.68
N ILE A 421 -15.69 7.60 8.31
CA ILE A 421 -14.84 8.79 8.31
C ILE A 421 -14.47 9.22 9.73
N ASN A 422 -15.47 9.36 10.59
CA ASN A 422 -15.30 9.98 11.91
C ASN A 422 -14.92 8.98 13.00
N TRP A 423 -14.88 7.68 12.68
CA TRP A 423 -14.56 6.63 13.64
C TRP A 423 -13.60 5.59 13.06
N SER A 424 -14.07 4.63 12.24
CA SER A 424 -13.28 3.41 11.98
C SER A 424 -11.97 3.66 11.21
N LYS A 425 -11.99 4.57 10.24
CA LYS A 425 -10.78 4.98 9.50
C LYS A 425 -9.91 5.92 10.30
N LEU A 426 -10.51 6.88 11.00
CA LEU A 426 -9.79 7.80 11.89
C LEU A 426 -8.96 7.01 12.93
N TYR A 427 -9.56 5.98 13.52
CA TYR A 427 -8.87 5.14 14.51
C TYR A 427 -7.63 4.42 13.99
N ARG A 428 -7.39 4.36 12.67
CA ARG A 428 -6.12 3.84 12.15
C ARG A 428 -4.93 4.68 12.56
N PHE A 429 -5.16 5.92 12.97
CA PHE A 429 -4.12 6.80 13.48
C PHE A 429 -3.55 6.31 14.83
N ILE A 430 -4.12 5.26 15.45
CA ILE A 430 -3.44 4.56 16.55
C ILE A 430 -2.02 4.12 16.15
N HIS A 431 -1.80 3.79 14.88
CA HIS A 431 -0.51 3.29 14.42
C HIS A 431 0.57 4.39 14.40
N PHE A 432 0.19 5.68 14.35
CA PHE A 432 1.14 6.77 14.58
C PHE A 432 1.66 6.76 16.02
N GLU A 433 0.76 6.52 16.98
CA GLU A 433 1.09 6.38 18.40
C GLU A 433 1.92 5.11 18.66
N GLU A 434 1.56 3.96 18.07
CA GLU A 434 2.38 2.74 18.16
C GLU A 434 3.80 2.97 17.62
N ALA A 435 3.93 3.57 16.43
CA ALA A 435 5.23 3.89 15.85
C ALA A 435 6.04 4.85 16.76
N LYS A 436 5.38 5.86 17.33
CA LYS A 436 6.00 6.78 18.31
C LYS A 436 6.53 6.05 19.53
N ARG A 437 5.72 5.16 20.13
CA ARG A 437 6.14 4.36 21.29
C ARG A 437 7.33 3.48 20.98
N MET A 438 7.37 2.87 19.79
CA MET A 438 8.53 2.07 19.39
C MET A 438 9.80 2.93 19.36
N ARG A 439 9.74 4.13 18.77
CA ARG A 439 10.87 5.08 18.75
C ARG A 439 11.34 5.45 20.15
N GLU A 440 10.43 5.90 21.00
CA GLU A 440 10.74 6.32 22.37
C GLU A 440 11.32 5.17 23.21
N THR A 441 10.84 3.96 23.00
CA THR A 441 11.30 2.76 23.72
C THR A 441 12.70 2.34 23.26
N LYS A 442 13.01 2.45 21.95
CA LYS A 442 14.37 2.24 21.43
C LYS A 442 15.37 3.28 21.95
N ILE A 443 14.96 4.55 22.06
CA ILE A 443 15.79 5.64 22.61
C ILE A 443 16.17 5.33 24.07
N LYS A 444 15.26 4.73 24.84
CA LYS A 444 15.51 4.26 26.22
C LYS A 444 16.38 3.01 26.31
N GLY A 445 16.90 2.49 25.20
CA GLY A 445 17.81 1.35 25.17
C GLY A 445 17.14 -0.03 25.31
N ILE A 446 15.82 -0.10 25.20
CA ILE A 446 15.10 -1.38 25.23
C ILE A 446 15.23 -2.06 23.87
N TRP A 447 15.73 -3.30 23.91
CA TRP A 447 15.83 -4.18 22.76
C TRP A 447 14.44 -4.74 22.42
N ASN A 448 14.13 -4.83 21.13
CA ASN A 448 12.92 -5.43 20.59
C ASN A 448 11.59 -4.93 21.20
N PRO A 449 11.33 -3.60 21.19
CA PRO A 449 10.12 -3.05 21.78
C PRO A 449 8.82 -3.52 21.09
N ALA A 450 8.85 -3.82 19.79
CA ALA A 450 7.63 -4.25 19.09
C ALA A 450 7.22 -5.65 19.53
N LYS A 451 8.17 -6.57 19.66
CA LYS A 451 7.97 -7.88 20.27
C LYS A 451 7.38 -7.74 21.68
N LEU A 452 7.97 -6.91 22.54
CA LEU A 452 7.46 -6.69 23.91
C LEU A 452 6.02 -6.15 23.94
N TYR A 453 5.69 -5.23 23.04
CA TYR A 453 4.34 -4.71 22.87
C TYR A 453 3.36 -5.80 22.41
N LEU A 454 3.75 -6.60 21.41
CA LEU A 454 2.91 -7.65 20.83
C LEU A 454 2.79 -8.89 21.71
N ASN A 455 3.67 -9.11 22.70
CA ASN A 455 3.50 -10.20 23.67
C ASN A 455 2.23 -10.08 24.53
N ARG A 456 1.59 -8.90 24.55
CA ARG A 456 0.32 -8.65 25.26
C ARG A 456 -0.90 -8.64 24.32
N SER A 457 -0.67 -8.93 23.04
CA SER A 457 -1.66 -8.87 21.98
C SER A 457 -2.73 -9.95 22.12
N GLU A 458 -3.98 -9.62 21.77
CA GLU A 458 -5.07 -10.58 21.58
C GLU A 458 -5.05 -11.20 20.16
N ASN A 459 -4.28 -10.62 19.23
CA ASN A 459 -4.07 -11.13 17.88
C ASN A 459 -3.44 -12.53 17.88
N SER A 460 -4.10 -13.49 17.22
CA SER A 460 -3.66 -14.88 17.13
C SER A 460 -2.25 -15.04 16.59
N ASP A 461 -1.85 -14.17 15.67
CA ASP A 461 -0.58 -14.30 14.94
C ASP A 461 0.64 -14.06 15.86
N PHE A 462 0.40 -13.44 17.02
CA PHE A 462 1.44 -13.02 17.95
C PHE A 462 1.36 -13.68 19.32
N LYS A 463 0.41 -14.60 19.55
CA LYS A 463 0.23 -15.29 20.85
C LYS A 463 1.42 -16.14 21.27
N SER A 464 2.33 -16.46 20.35
CA SER A 464 3.47 -17.36 20.56
C SER A 464 4.84 -16.70 20.35
N ILE A 465 4.90 -15.36 20.29
CA ILE A 465 6.16 -14.60 20.23
C ILE A 465 6.75 -14.48 21.63
#